data_AF-A0A1B6JSF5-F1
#
_entry.id   AF-A0A1B6JSF5-F1
#
_cell.length_a   1.000
_cell.length_b   1.000
_cell.length_c   1.000
_cell.angle_alpha   90.00
_cell.angle_beta   90.00
_cell.angle_gamma   90.00
#
_symmetry.space_group_name_H-M   'P 1'
#
loop_
_entity.id
_entity.type
_entity.pdbx_description
1 polymer ?
#
loop_
_entity_poly.entity_id
_entity_poly.type
_entity_poly.pdbx_seq_one_letter_code
_entity_poly.pdbx_strand_id
1 'polypeptide(L)'
;SVVPVKQRRNRNSQEEANFNLSSYCYRVRAYVDDNLQDVTVCYKAFMSLHGIGNNRVQTIKKHLTSFGEVKPDGRGKHGNRSNALSEETKAKVISFIQSLKGRKSH
;
A
#
# COMPACT_ATOMS: atom_id res chain seq x y z
N SER A 1 20.16 -39.27 16.89
CA SER A 1 19.16 -38.91 17.91
C SER A 1 18.73 -37.47 17.66
N VAL A 2 17.48 -37.23 17.25
CA VAL A 2 16.99 -35.87 16.94
C VAL A 2 16.53 -35.24 18.26
N VAL A 3 17.23 -34.22 18.71
CA VAL A 3 16.87 -33.51 19.94
C VAL A 3 15.65 -32.63 19.65
N PRO A 4 14.55 -32.73 20.43
CA PRO A 4 13.39 -31.89 20.21
C PRO A 4 13.76 -30.42 20.49
N VAL A 5 13.66 -29.57 19.45
CA VAL A 5 13.88 -28.14 19.57
C VAL A 5 12.72 -27.55 20.37
N LYS A 6 12.91 -27.39 21.69
CA LYS A 6 11.96 -26.66 22.54
C LYS A 6 11.92 -25.19 22.08
N GLN A 7 10.74 -24.72 21.67
CA GLN A 7 10.51 -23.30 21.43
C GLN A 7 10.92 -22.50 22.69
N ARG A 8 11.84 -21.54 22.51
CA ARG A 8 12.18 -20.60 23.58
C ARG A 8 10.94 -19.75 23.89
N ARG A 9 10.41 -19.87 25.10
CA ARG A 9 9.39 -18.95 25.61
C ARG A 9 10.00 -17.55 25.72
N ASN A 10 9.20 -16.53 25.45
CA ASN A 10 9.60 -15.15 25.68
C ASN A 10 9.94 -14.98 27.17
N ARG A 11 11.08 -14.33 27.47
CA ARG A 11 11.56 -14.15 28.85
C ARG A 11 10.93 -12.95 29.54
N ASN A 12 10.27 -12.08 28.77
CA ASN A 12 9.63 -10.88 29.29
C ASN A 12 8.29 -11.23 29.95
N SER A 13 7.86 -10.39 30.90
CA SER A 13 6.54 -10.50 31.52
C SER A 13 5.44 -10.45 30.46
N GLN A 14 4.26 -10.99 30.77
CA GLN A 14 3.14 -11.06 29.81
C GLN A 14 2.68 -9.68 29.31
N GLU A 15 2.99 -8.62 30.06
CA GLU A 15 2.73 -7.22 29.72
C GLU A 15 3.79 -6.61 28.79
N GLU A 16 5.04 -7.10 28.84
CA GLU A 16 6.18 -6.63 28.03
C GLU A 16 6.47 -7.52 26.81
N ALA A 17 5.83 -8.69 26.75
CA ALA A 17 6.00 -9.62 25.67
C ALA A 17 5.22 -9.15 24.43
N ASN A 18 5.94 -8.73 23.38
CA ASN A 18 5.38 -8.53 22.05
C ASN A 18 4.96 -9.90 21.48
N PHE A 19 3.78 -10.38 21.84
CA PHE A 19 3.20 -11.56 21.22
C PHE A 19 2.90 -11.25 19.76
N ASN A 20 3.25 -12.17 18.87
CA ASN A 20 2.77 -12.12 17.50
C ASN A 20 1.24 -12.34 17.52
N LEU A 21 0.48 -11.25 17.60
CA LEU A 21 -0.99 -11.26 17.62
C LEU A 21 -1.59 -11.94 16.38
N SER A 22 -0.83 -12.03 15.28
CA SER A 22 -1.28 -12.64 14.03
C SER A 22 -0.11 -13.23 13.25
N SER A 23 -0.39 -14.30 12.50
CA SER A 23 0.53 -14.88 11.51
C SER A 23 0.12 -14.47 10.10
N TYR A 24 1.09 -14.22 9.22
CA TYR A 24 0.84 -13.71 7.86
C TYR A 24 1.50 -14.62 6.82
N CYS A 25 0.79 -14.90 5.73
CA CYS A 25 1.32 -15.54 4.54
C CYS A 25 1.30 -14.53 3.38
N TYR A 26 2.39 -14.49 2.59
CA TYR A 26 2.49 -13.58 1.44
C TYR A 26 2.40 -14.38 0.16
N ARG A 27 1.51 -13.94 -0.73
CA ARG A 27 1.28 -14.59 -2.02
C ARG A 27 1.32 -13.57 -3.13
N VAL A 28 1.84 -13.97 -4.28
CA VAL A 28 1.84 -13.18 -5.52
C VAL A 28 1.17 -13.98 -6.61
N ARG A 29 0.40 -13.30 -7.44
CA ARG A 29 -0.27 -13.91 -8.58
C ARG A 29 0.65 -13.85 -9.80
N ALA A 30 1.01 -15.01 -10.35
CA ALA A 30 1.93 -15.13 -11.47
C ALA A 30 1.48 -16.25 -12.42
N TYR A 31 1.88 -16.15 -13.68
CA TYR A 31 1.74 -17.25 -14.64
C TYR A 31 2.88 -18.25 -14.42
N VAL A 32 2.54 -19.51 -14.20
CA VAL A 32 3.46 -20.64 -14.13
C VAL A 32 2.89 -21.70 -15.04
N ASP A 33 3.67 -22.14 -16.02
CA ASP A 33 3.25 -23.11 -17.04
C ASP A 33 1.90 -22.72 -17.69
N ASP A 34 1.81 -21.47 -18.16
CA ASP A 34 0.62 -20.84 -18.77
C ASP A 34 -0.64 -20.77 -17.89
N ASN A 35 -0.53 -21.11 -16.60
CA ASN A 35 -1.63 -21.06 -15.65
C ASN A 35 -1.44 -19.93 -14.63
N LEU A 36 -2.49 -19.13 -14.42
CA LEU A 36 -2.49 -18.06 -13.43
C LEU A 36 -2.67 -18.67 -12.03
N GLN A 37 -1.63 -18.59 -11.20
CA GLN A 37 -1.64 -19.17 -9.86
C GLN A 37 -1.07 -18.23 -8.80
N ASP A 38 -1.51 -18.44 -7.55
CA ASP A 38 -1.07 -17.67 -6.39
C ASP A 38 0.11 -18.39 -5.70
N VAL A 39 1.33 -17.90 -5.93
CA VAL A 39 2.59 -18.44 -5.43
C VAL A 39 2.94 -17.84 -4.08
N THR A 40 3.27 -18.68 -3.10
CA THR A 40 3.73 -18.23 -1.78
C THR A 40 5.16 -17.71 -1.86
N VAL A 41 5.40 -16.53 -1.29
CA VAL A 41 6.70 -15.86 -1.32
C VAL A 41 7.12 -15.39 0.07
N CYS A 42 8.41 -15.13 0.24
CA CYS A 42 8.91 -14.51 1.47
C CYS A 42 8.51 -13.02 1.53
N TYR A 43 8.58 -12.45 2.73
CA TYR A 43 8.25 -11.04 2.98
C TYR A 43 9.00 -10.06 2.06
N LYS A 44 10.31 -10.28 1.87
CA LYS A 44 11.15 -9.42 1.04
C LYS A 44 10.79 -9.50 -0.43
N ALA A 45 10.51 -10.71 -0.93
CA ALA A 45 10.08 -10.92 -2.31
C ALA A 45 8.73 -10.25 -2.57
N PHE A 46 7.78 -10.37 -1.65
CA PHE A 46 6.49 -9.69 -1.73
C PHE A 46 6.64 -8.16 -1.89
N MET A 47 7.49 -7.55 -1.05
CA MET A 47 7.78 -6.12 -1.16
C MET A 47 8.43 -5.74 -2.49
N SER A 48 9.42 -6.52 -2.93
CA SER A 48 10.17 -6.30 -4.16
C SER A 48 9.28 -6.39 -5.41
N LEU A 49 8.44 -7.43 -5.50
CA LEU A 49 7.56 -7.67 -6.64
C LEU A 49 6.45 -6.62 -6.77
N HIS A 50 5.89 -6.15 -5.65
CA HIS A 50 4.85 -5.12 -5.66
C HIS A 50 5.40 -3.68 -5.63
N GLY A 51 6.72 -3.48 -5.50
CA GLY A 51 7.33 -2.16 -5.37
C GLY A 51 6.83 -1.39 -4.14
N ILE A 52 6.52 -2.09 -3.04
CA ILE A 52 5.98 -1.48 -1.82
C ILE A 52 6.99 -1.49 -0.68
N GLY A 53 7.03 -0.39 0.08
CA GLY A 53 7.87 -0.28 1.27
C GLY A 53 7.28 -0.98 2.51
N ASN A 54 8.14 -1.22 3.51
CA ASN A 54 7.78 -1.84 4.79
C ASN A 54 6.59 -1.15 5.48
N ASN A 55 6.57 0.18 5.49
CA ASN A 55 5.50 0.96 6.14
C ASN A 55 4.12 0.68 5.52
N ARG A 56 4.07 0.43 4.21
CA ARG A 56 2.81 0.08 3.53
C ARG A 56 2.33 -1.29 3.99
N VAL A 57 3.22 -2.27 4.09
CA VAL A 57 2.84 -3.62 4.54
C VAL A 57 2.41 -3.61 6.01
N GLN A 58 3.09 -2.85 6.88
CA GLN A 58 2.67 -2.69 8.29
C GLN A 58 1.29 -2.04 8.42
N THR A 59 0.99 -1.05 7.57
CA THR A 59 -0.34 -0.43 7.53
C THR A 59 -1.40 -1.45 7.12
N ILE A 60 -1.12 -2.29 6.12
CA ILE A 60 -2.02 -3.35 5.67
C ILE A 60 -2.25 -4.36 6.81
N LYS A 61 -1.19 -4.82 7.48
CA LYS A 61 -1.29 -5.72 8.64
C LYS A 61 -2.17 -5.15 9.74
N LYS A 62 -1.88 -3.92 10.18
CA LYS A 62 -2.65 -3.23 11.22
C LYS A 62 -4.13 -3.13 10.85
N HIS A 63 -4.43 -2.75 9.62
CA HIS A 63 -5.81 -2.62 9.17
C HIS A 63 -6.54 -3.97 9.08
N LEU A 64 -5.86 -5.01 8.59
CA LEU A 64 -6.40 -6.38 8.54
C LEU A 64 -6.71 -6.91 9.95
N THR A 65 -5.80 -6.71 10.92
CA THR A 65 -6.04 -7.15 12.30
C THR A 65 -7.15 -6.34 12.98
N SER A 66 -7.30 -5.05 12.68
CA SER A 66 -8.31 -4.19 13.32
C SER A 66 -9.70 -4.29 12.70
N PHE A 67 -9.81 -4.43 11.38
CA PHE A 67 -11.08 -4.31 10.64
C PHE A 67 -11.42 -5.55 9.79
N GLY A 68 -10.53 -6.53 9.69
CA GLY A 68 -10.73 -7.72 8.86
C GLY A 68 -10.60 -7.49 7.35
N GLU A 69 -10.44 -6.23 6.91
CA GLU A 69 -10.36 -5.85 5.51
C GLU A 69 -9.14 -4.98 5.18
N VAL A 70 -8.79 -4.89 3.90
CA VAL A 70 -7.71 -4.02 3.42
C VAL A 70 -8.26 -2.60 3.24
N LYS A 71 -7.57 -1.61 3.81
CA LYS A 71 -7.93 -0.21 3.62
C LYS A 71 -7.92 0.16 2.11
N PRO A 72 -9.01 0.73 1.58
CA PRO A 72 -9.03 1.26 0.22
C PRO A 72 -7.97 2.36 0.03
N ASP A 73 -7.54 2.60 -1.22
CA ASP A 73 -6.62 3.70 -1.49
C ASP A 73 -7.27 5.05 -1.10
N GLY A 74 -6.50 5.83 -0.34
CA GLY A 74 -6.88 7.14 0.19
C GLY A 74 -6.23 8.30 -0.57
N ARG A 75 -5.39 8.02 -1.57
CA ARG A 75 -4.76 9.07 -2.40
C ARG A 75 -5.84 9.97 -3.00
N GLY A 76 -5.55 11.27 -3.03
CA GLY A 76 -6.46 12.27 -3.57
C GLY A 76 -7.70 12.58 -2.74
N LYS A 77 -7.99 11.85 -1.64
CA LYS A 77 -9.17 12.08 -0.77
C LYS A 77 -8.95 13.15 0.31
N HIS A 78 -7.77 13.75 0.40
CA HIS A 78 -7.54 14.86 1.30
C HIS A 78 -8.35 16.08 0.85
N GLY A 79 -9.26 16.56 1.70
CA GLY A 79 -9.96 17.84 1.51
C GLY A 79 -9.06 19.06 1.71
N ASN A 80 -7.90 18.87 2.35
CA ASN A 80 -6.86 19.88 2.49
C ASN A 80 -5.97 19.93 1.23
N ARG A 81 -6.54 20.36 0.11
CA ARG A 81 -5.76 20.70 -1.10
C ARG A 81 -5.55 22.21 -1.14
N SER A 82 -4.57 22.72 -0.41
CA SER A 82 -4.17 24.14 -0.52
C SER A 82 -3.76 24.55 -1.94
N ASN A 83 -3.38 23.57 -2.78
CA ASN A 83 -2.96 23.78 -4.17
C ASN A 83 -4.12 23.65 -5.17
N ALA A 84 -5.36 23.48 -4.71
CA ALA A 84 -6.52 23.61 -5.57
C ALA A 84 -6.72 25.09 -5.90
N LEU A 85 -6.54 25.47 -7.17
CA LEU A 85 -6.88 26.81 -7.63
C LEU A 85 -8.37 27.08 -7.35
N SER A 86 -8.69 28.29 -6.91
CA SER A 86 -10.07 28.72 -6.79
C SER A 86 -10.74 28.67 -8.17
N GLU A 87 -12.06 28.45 -8.20
CA GLU A 87 -12.81 28.45 -9.47
C GLU A 87 -12.66 29.78 -10.21
N GLU A 88 -12.51 30.89 -9.47
CA GLU A 88 -12.23 32.20 -10.02
C GLU A 88 -10.88 32.25 -10.77
N THR A 89 -9.81 31.71 -10.18
CA THR A 89 -8.50 31.66 -10.84
C THR A 89 -8.52 30.73 -12.06
N LYS A 90 -9.24 29.60 -11.98
CA LYS A 90 -9.42 28.72 -13.14
C LYS A 90 -10.13 29.42 -14.29
N ALA A 91 -11.22 30.15 -13.99
CA ALA A 91 -11.97 30.90 -14.98
C ALA A 91 -11.12 31.97 -15.68
N LYS A 92 -10.27 32.70 -14.93
CA LYS A 92 -9.33 33.69 -15.49
C LYS A 92 -8.29 33.05 -16.41
N VAL A 93 -7.76 31.89 -16.04
CA VAL A 93 -6.79 31.17 -16.89
C VAL A 93 -7.46 30.69 -18.18
N ILE A 94 -8.66 30.13 -18.10
CA ILE A 94 -9.42 29.65 -19.26
C ILE A 94 -9.78 30.81 -20.20
N SER A 95 -10.28 31.91 -19.68
CA SER A 95 -10.64 33.08 -20.50
C SER A 95 -9.42 33.70 -21.18
N PHE A 96 -8.29 33.77 -20.49
CA PHE A 96 -7.03 34.21 -21.08
C PHE A 96 -6.59 33.29 -22.22
N ILE A 97 -6.60 31.97 -22.02
CA ILE A 97 -6.24 31.00 -23.07
C ILE A 97 -7.16 31.14 -24.30
N GLN A 98 -8.46 31.31 -24.08
CA GLN A 98 -9.44 31.51 -25.16
C GLN A 98 -9.24 32.84 -25.90
N SER A 99 -8.74 33.87 -25.21
CA SER A 99 -8.42 35.18 -25.82
C SER A 99 -7.21 35.12 -26.75
N LEU A 100 -6.35 34.11 -26.61
CA LEU A 100 -5.21 33.92 -27.51
C LEU A 100 -5.73 33.47 -28.87
N LYS A 101 -5.57 34.33 -29.89
CA LYS A 101 -5.90 33.96 -31.27
C LYS A 101 -5.08 32.73 -31.67
N GLY A 102 -5.77 31.61 -31.91
CA GLY A 102 -5.14 30.41 -32.46
C GLY A 102 -4.40 30.78 -33.76
N ARG A 103 -3.15 30.35 -33.90
CA ARG A 103 -2.44 30.48 -35.17
C ARG A 103 -3.23 29.69 -36.21
N LYS A 104 -3.75 30.36 -37.25
CA LYS A 104 -4.18 29.64 -38.44
C LYS A 104 -2.92 29.00 -39.01
N SER A 105 -2.87 27.67 -38.97
CA SER A 105 -1.93 26.89 -39.76
C SER A 105 -1.98 27.42 -41.19
N HIS A 106 -0.83 27.84 -41.70
CA HIS A 106 -0.70 28.37 -43.05
C HIS A 106 -0.67 27.26 -44.08
#